data_AF-A0A6J1RAK2-F1
#
_entry.id   AF-A0A6J1RAK2-F1
#
_cell.length_a   1.000
_cell.length_b   1.000
_cell.length_c   1.000
_cell.angle_alpha   90.00
_cell.angle_beta   90.00
_cell.angle_gamma   90.00
#
_symmetry.space_group_name_H-M   'P 1'
#
loop_
_entity.id
_entity.type
_entity.pdbx_description
1 polymer ?
#
loop_
_entity_poly.entity_id
_entity_poly.type
_entity_poly.pdbx_seq_one_letter_code
_entity_poly.pdbx_strand_id
1 'polypeptide(L)'
;FIYRFGIEAITLEGFKKSAKETEANFYQVGRIVESIVRSLNNLLERFHQSYFFYLLPSTDRYISIGLYMRPLVLIIASVFIKAFSIWQRLQISNEMKKDKEDLSNKVEEFDIGSIASEVLWAHIFGVLIMASPRFFTLIGSQMFNLRTEDSLYISFALITILTLLWRFYLRRSIKYENISLVCVIALIELATALMCVAMHNFSLALVTAVVYVPVILLITPHHESASRFRCSQYIAWIMLHPFVSSAIVVMGYTYLNFPADPVPSLLFRSYRANKQALVFSIVDSMIYGNWFYNIATAVKLPMWLLFWNVMRSSIAIPSR
;
A
#
# COMPACT_ATOMS: atom_id res chain seq x y z
N PHE A 1 8.24 20.32 34.54
CA PHE A 1 8.43 21.78 34.45
C PHE A 1 8.53 22.21 32.99
N ILE A 2 9.60 21.87 32.27
CA ILE A 2 9.79 22.18 30.82
C ILE A 2 8.58 21.79 29.96
N TYR A 3 8.04 20.57 30.12
CA TYR A 3 6.85 20.11 29.39
C TYR A 3 5.55 20.88 29.73
N ARG A 4 5.39 21.29 31.00
CA ARG A 4 4.18 21.99 31.47
C ARG A 4 4.11 23.44 31.00
N PHE A 5 5.26 24.03 30.65
CA PHE A 5 5.39 25.41 30.22
C PHE A 5 5.82 25.57 28.76
N GLY A 6 5.91 24.48 27.98
CA GLY A 6 6.22 24.54 26.55
C GLY A 6 7.53 25.26 26.24
N ILE A 7 8.60 24.99 27.00
CA ILE A 7 9.89 25.65 26.77
C ILE A 7 10.55 25.01 25.53
N GLU A 8 10.46 25.71 24.40
CA GLU A 8 10.95 25.24 23.08
C GLU A 8 12.45 25.46 22.88
N ALA A 9 13.06 26.40 23.62
CA ALA A 9 14.48 26.71 23.54
C ALA A 9 15.07 26.98 24.92
N ILE A 10 16.31 26.54 25.11
CA ILE A 10 17.14 26.86 26.27
C ILE A 10 18.32 27.67 25.75
N THR A 11 18.45 28.91 26.24
CA THR A 11 19.59 29.77 25.93
C THR A 11 20.53 29.81 27.13
N LEU A 12 21.83 29.91 26.84
CA LEU A 12 22.87 30.08 27.85
C LEU A 12 23.49 31.45 27.65
N GLU A 13 23.40 32.29 28.69
CA GLU A 13 23.96 33.64 28.68
C GLU A 13 25.12 33.71 29.68
N GLY A 14 26.23 34.32 29.25
CA GLY A 14 27.39 34.58 30.10
C GLY A 14 27.37 36.02 30.61
N PHE A 15 27.45 36.20 31.93
CA PHE A 15 27.52 37.53 32.54
C PHE A 15 28.97 37.98 32.76
N LYS A 16 29.21 39.29 32.64
CA LYS A 16 30.52 39.90 32.94
C LYS A 16 30.80 39.81 34.45
N LYS A 17 32.02 39.42 34.78
CA LYS A 17 32.53 39.27 36.15
C LYS A 17 32.43 40.58 36.95
N SER A 18 31.86 40.49 38.16
CA SER A 18 32.04 41.52 39.20
C SER A 18 33.29 41.20 40.02
N ALA A 19 33.99 42.22 40.51
CA ALA A 19 35.42 42.25 40.83
C ALA A 19 35.95 41.24 41.90
N LYS A 20 35.15 40.31 42.43
CA LYS A 20 35.54 39.35 43.48
C LYS A 20 35.32 37.87 43.17
N GLU A 21 34.89 37.49 41.97
CA GLU A 21 34.59 36.08 41.66
C GLU A 21 35.72 35.36 40.91
N THR A 22 35.95 34.09 41.22
CA THR A 22 36.97 33.24 40.59
C THR A 22 36.69 33.09 39.09
N GLU A 23 37.72 33.08 38.25
CA GLU A 23 37.54 32.88 36.80
C GLU A 23 36.87 31.52 36.54
N ALA A 24 35.75 31.56 35.81
CA ALA A 24 35.08 30.34 35.36
C ALA A 24 35.98 29.65 34.34
N ASN A 25 36.57 28.52 34.75
CA ASN A 25 37.41 27.72 33.87
C ASN A 25 36.55 27.16 32.72
N PHE A 26 37.09 27.13 31.51
CA PHE A 26 36.44 26.54 30.33
C PHE A 26 35.92 25.12 30.59
N TYR A 27 36.60 24.38 31.46
CA TYR A 27 36.18 23.05 31.91
C TYR A 27 34.85 23.07 32.71
N GLN A 28 34.60 24.11 33.51
CA GLN A 28 33.33 24.26 34.26
C GLN A 28 32.18 24.60 33.31
N VAL A 29 32.42 25.47 32.33
CA VAL A 29 31.45 25.78 31.27
C VAL A 29 31.13 24.54 30.44
N GLY A 30 32.16 23.79 30.04
CA GLY A 30 32.01 22.52 29.32
C GLY A 30 31.17 21.50 30.09
N ARG A 31 31.37 21.39 31.41
CA ARG A 31 30.57 20.50 32.28
C ARG A 31 29.10 20.93 32.35
N ILE A 32 28.81 22.22 32.39
CA ILE A 32 27.43 22.74 32.38
C ILE A 32 26.77 22.42 31.04
N VAL A 33 27.44 22.70 29.93
CA VAL A 33 26.95 22.41 28.57
C VAL A 33 26.71 20.90 28.40
N GLU A 34 27.65 20.06 28.82
CA GLU A 34 27.52 18.60 28.77
C GLU A 34 26.35 18.10 29.63
N SER A 35 26.15 18.69 30.81
CA SER A 35 25.01 18.37 31.68
C SER A 35 23.68 18.76 31.05
N ILE A 36 23.60 19.93 30.41
CA ILE A 36 22.41 20.37 29.67
C ILE A 36 22.12 19.40 28.52
N VAL A 37 23.12 19.07 27.69
CA VAL A 37 22.98 18.13 26.57
C VAL A 37 22.55 16.75 27.07
N ARG A 38 23.14 16.23 28.14
CA ARG A 38 22.77 14.93 28.72
C ARG A 38 21.35 14.94 29.29
N SER A 39 20.93 16.03 29.94
CA SER A 39 19.57 16.19 30.45
C SER A 39 18.53 16.28 29.32
N LEU A 40 18.86 17.01 28.24
CA LEU A 40 18.07 17.07 27.02
C LEU A 40 18.00 15.71 26.33
N ASN A 41 19.10 14.96 26.30
CA ASN A 41 19.13 13.62 25.73
C ASN A 41 18.24 12.64 26.51
N ASN A 42 18.28 12.67 27.85
CA ASN A 42 17.38 11.88 28.70
C ASN A 42 15.90 12.30 28.54
N LEU A 43 15.64 13.59 28.29
CA LEU A 43 14.29 14.09 27.98
C LEU A 43 13.85 13.66 26.57
N LEU A 44 14.76 13.69 25.60
CA LEU A 44 14.53 13.28 24.22
C LEU A 44 14.16 11.80 24.18
N GLU A 45 14.80 10.96 25.01
CA GLU A 45 14.44 9.55 25.19
C GLU A 45 13.00 9.36 25.73
N ARG A 46 12.54 10.23 26.65
CA ARG A 46 11.13 10.25 27.11
C ARG A 46 10.17 10.89 26.11
N PHE A 47 10.61 11.83 25.25
CA PHE A 47 9.83 12.36 24.13
C PHE A 47 9.69 11.35 22.98
N HIS A 48 10.70 10.50 22.81
CA HIS A 48 10.72 9.43 21.82
C HIS A 48 9.73 8.31 22.16
N GLN A 49 9.31 8.20 23.43
CA GLN A 49 8.42 7.13 23.92
C GLN A 49 6.93 7.33 23.57
N SER A 50 6.60 7.84 22.37
CA SER A 50 5.23 7.95 21.79
C SER A 50 4.51 9.32 21.89
N TYR A 51 5.20 10.46 21.71
CA TYR A 51 4.49 11.75 21.52
C TYR A 51 4.67 12.42 20.14
N PHE A 52 5.56 11.92 19.28
CA PHE A 52 5.83 12.53 17.96
C PHE A 52 4.71 12.32 16.94
N PHE A 53 4.01 11.19 17.00
CA PHE A 53 2.93 10.89 16.08
C PHE A 53 1.58 10.95 16.79
N TYR A 54 0.78 11.93 16.40
CA TYR A 54 -0.54 12.17 16.95
C TYR A 54 -1.49 12.62 15.86
N LEU A 55 -2.77 12.31 16.06
CA LEU A 55 -3.86 12.76 15.23
C LEU A 55 -4.63 13.83 16.01
N LEU A 56 -4.88 14.98 15.36
CA LEU A 56 -5.75 16.05 15.86
C LEU A 56 -7.05 16.04 15.05
N PRO A 57 -8.07 15.26 15.42
CA PRO A 57 -9.36 15.29 14.72
C PRO A 57 -10.07 16.64 14.91
N SER A 58 -9.77 17.33 16.01
CA SER A 58 -10.30 18.63 16.38
C SER A 58 -9.22 19.41 17.14
N THR A 59 -9.39 20.74 17.24
CA THR A 59 -8.44 21.64 17.91
C THR A 59 -8.22 21.33 19.38
N ASP A 60 -9.15 20.61 20.02
CA ASP A 60 -9.16 20.26 21.43
C ASP A 60 -8.84 18.78 21.71
N ARG A 61 -8.69 17.94 20.67
CA ARG A 61 -8.56 16.48 20.84
C ARG A 61 -7.24 15.97 20.30
N TYR A 62 -6.40 15.53 21.22
CA TYR A 62 -5.14 14.83 20.92
C TYR A 62 -5.32 13.32 21.01
N ILE A 63 -4.98 12.58 19.95
CA ILE A 63 -4.97 11.11 19.94
C ILE A 63 -3.55 10.64 19.61
N SER A 64 -2.91 9.94 20.54
CA SER A 64 -1.57 9.39 20.33
C SER A 64 -1.56 8.20 19.37
N ILE A 65 -0.40 7.92 18.77
CA ILE A 65 -0.17 6.78 17.87
C ILE A 65 -0.61 5.43 18.43
N GLY A 66 -0.39 5.18 19.72
CA GLY A 66 -0.83 3.94 20.37
C GLY A 66 -2.36 3.77 20.41
N LEU A 67 -3.14 4.85 20.33
CA LEU A 67 -4.61 4.78 20.29
C LEU A 67 -5.11 4.54 18.87
N TYR A 68 -4.68 5.35 17.90
CA TYR A 68 -5.24 5.26 16.55
C TYR A 68 -4.67 4.10 15.72
N MET A 69 -3.44 3.62 16.00
CA MET A 69 -2.86 2.49 15.25
C MET A 69 -3.48 1.13 15.61
N ARG A 70 -3.99 0.96 16.84
CA ARG A 70 -4.58 -0.30 17.32
C ARG A 70 -5.64 -0.90 16.38
N PRO A 71 -6.68 -0.18 15.94
CA PRO A 71 -7.67 -0.73 15.02
C PRO A 71 -7.05 -1.19 13.70
N LEU A 72 -6.09 -0.43 13.16
CA LEU A 72 -5.40 -0.80 11.93
C LEU A 72 -4.58 -2.07 12.11
N VAL A 73 -3.84 -2.19 13.22
CA VAL A 73 -3.07 -3.39 13.55
C VAL A 73 -3.98 -4.62 13.66
N LEU A 74 -5.18 -4.50 14.24
CA LEU A 74 -6.14 -5.60 14.30
C LEU A 74 -6.61 -6.04 12.90
N ILE A 75 -6.89 -5.09 12.00
CA ILE A 75 -7.25 -5.40 10.61
C ILE A 75 -6.08 -6.10 9.91
N ILE A 76 -4.85 -5.59 10.04
CA ILE A 76 -3.66 -6.18 9.42
C ILE A 76 -3.33 -7.57 9.99
N ALA A 77 -3.53 -7.78 11.29
CA ALA A 77 -3.32 -9.07 11.94
C ALA A 77 -4.18 -10.18 11.31
N SER A 78 -5.42 -9.86 10.91
CA SER A 78 -6.28 -10.84 10.21
C SER A 78 -5.68 -11.34 8.89
N VAL A 79 -4.96 -10.48 8.17
CA VAL A 79 -4.27 -10.82 6.92
C VAL A 79 -3.09 -11.77 7.19
N PHE A 80 -2.29 -11.48 8.23
CA PHE A 80 -1.19 -12.36 8.64
C PHE A 80 -1.68 -13.73 9.11
N ILE A 81 -2.74 -13.78 9.91
CA ILE A 81 -3.35 -15.04 10.36
C ILE A 81 -3.78 -15.88 9.15
N LYS A 82 -4.40 -15.24 8.14
CA LYS A 82 -4.77 -15.94 6.91
C LYS A 82 -3.56 -16.45 6.14
N ALA A 83 -2.51 -15.64 5.98
CA ALA A 83 -1.28 -16.05 5.32
C ALA A 83 -0.65 -17.27 6.01
N PHE A 84 -0.57 -17.22 7.34
CA PHE A 84 -0.07 -18.32 8.16
C PHE A 84 -0.93 -19.59 8.03
N SER A 85 -2.26 -19.45 8.03
CA SER A 85 -3.18 -20.58 7.86
C SER A 85 -3.02 -21.27 6.50
N ILE A 86 -2.88 -20.50 5.41
CA ILE A 86 -2.65 -21.07 4.07
C ILE A 86 -1.29 -21.79 4.02
N TRP A 87 -0.25 -21.17 4.57
CA TRP A 87 1.09 -21.77 4.66
C TRP A 87 1.08 -23.08 5.45
N GLN A 88 0.42 -23.13 6.61
CA GLN A 88 0.34 -24.35 7.42
C GLN A 88 -0.38 -25.49 6.67
N ARG A 89 -1.48 -25.19 5.98
CA ARG A 89 -2.19 -26.20 5.16
C ARG A 89 -1.30 -26.76 4.05
N LEU A 90 -0.43 -25.94 3.47
CA LEU A 90 0.49 -26.34 2.43
C LEU A 90 1.58 -27.29 2.97
N GLN A 91 2.11 -27.01 4.17
CA GLN A 91 3.09 -27.88 4.82
C GLN A 91 2.51 -29.26 5.14
N ILE A 92 1.31 -29.31 5.73
CA ILE A 92 0.61 -30.57 6.04
C ILE A 92 0.36 -31.38 4.76
N SER A 93 -0.06 -30.74 3.67
CA SER A 93 -0.27 -31.41 2.39
C SER A 93 1.01 -32.01 1.83
N ASN A 94 2.16 -31.37 2.04
CA ASN A 94 3.45 -31.87 1.57
C ASN A 94 3.95 -33.06 2.41
N GLU A 95 3.75 -33.04 3.73
CA GLU A 95 4.07 -34.16 4.61
C GLU A 95 3.24 -35.40 4.26
N MET A 96 1.93 -35.25 4.08
CA MET A 96 1.04 -36.35 3.68
C MET A 96 1.38 -36.96 2.31
N LYS A 97 2.00 -36.18 1.41
CA LYS A 97 2.49 -36.69 0.11
C LYS A 97 3.78 -37.48 0.28
N LYS A 98 4.72 -37.00 1.11
CA LYS A 98 5.97 -37.70 1.41
C LYS A 98 5.71 -39.09 2.01
N ASP A 99 4.78 -39.19 2.96
CA ASP A 99 4.41 -40.48 3.59
C ASP A 99 3.78 -41.48 2.60
N LYS A 100 3.24 -41.01 1.46
CA LYS A 100 2.64 -41.85 0.41
C LYS A 100 3.59 -42.18 -0.74
N GLU A 101 4.69 -41.43 -0.90
CA GLU A 101 5.58 -41.50 -2.07
C GLU A 101 6.89 -42.28 -1.84
N ASP A 102 7.03 -43.03 -0.72
CA ASP A 102 8.14 -43.97 -0.46
C ASP A 102 8.30 -45.10 -1.51
N LEU A 103 7.55 -45.09 -2.62
CA LEU A 103 7.66 -46.01 -3.76
C LEU A 103 7.91 -45.33 -5.13
N SER A 104 8.07 -44.02 -5.21
CA SER A 104 8.40 -43.34 -6.48
C SER A 104 9.14 -42.02 -6.26
N ASN A 105 10.42 -41.98 -6.62
CA ASN A 105 11.36 -40.87 -6.42
C ASN A 105 11.04 -39.57 -7.19
N LYS A 106 9.94 -38.88 -6.87
CA LYS A 106 9.76 -37.46 -7.24
C LYS A 106 8.95 -36.72 -6.18
N VAL A 107 9.63 -36.22 -5.15
CA VAL A 107 9.10 -35.11 -4.34
C VAL A 107 8.89 -33.95 -5.31
N GLU A 108 7.62 -33.60 -5.60
CA GLU A 108 7.32 -32.39 -6.36
C GLU A 108 7.73 -31.16 -5.55
N GLU A 109 8.96 -30.71 -5.73
CA GLU A 109 9.49 -29.52 -5.07
C GLU A 109 8.81 -28.26 -5.63
N PHE A 110 8.66 -27.23 -4.80
CA PHE A 110 8.11 -25.96 -5.23
C PHE A 110 8.94 -25.39 -6.39
N ASP A 111 8.26 -24.91 -7.42
CA ASP A 111 8.94 -24.20 -8.51
C ASP A 111 9.19 -22.75 -8.07
N ILE A 112 10.24 -22.57 -7.26
CA ILE A 112 10.66 -21.27 -6.71
C ILE A 112 10.88 -20.25 -7.83
N GLY A 113 11.44 -20.70 -8.97
CA GLY A 113 11.69 -19.83 -10.12
C GLY A 113 10.40 -19.26 -10.71
N SER A 114 9.38 -20.10 -10.87
CA SER A 114 8.07 -19.66 -11.37
C SER A 114 7.35 -18.73 -10.40
N ILE A 115 7.39 -19.02 -9.08
CA ILE A 115 6.80 -18.17 -8.04
C ILE A 115 7.49 -16.80 -8.00
N ALA A 116 8.82 -16.78 -7.96
CA ALA A 116 9.60 -15.55 -7.94
C ALA A 116 9.37 -14.73 -9.22
N SER A 117 9.33 -15.39 -10.38
CA SER A 117 9.06 -14.72 -11.66
C SER A 117 7.69 -14.05 -11.68
N GLU A 118 6.65 -14.69 -11.11
CA GLU A 118 5.30 -14.13 -11.04
C GLU A 118 5.25 -12.87 -10.17
N VAL A 119 5.89 -12.90 -8.99
CA VAL A 119 5.99 -11.75 -8.09
C VAL A 119 6.81 -10.62 -8.71
N LEU A 120 7.97 -10.94 -9.28
CA LEU A 120 8.86 -9.95 -9.90
C LEU A 120 8.20 -9.26 -11.09
N TRP A 121 7.53 -10.00 -11.98
CA TRP A 121 6.87 -9.40 -13.14
C TRP A 121 5.76 -8.43 -12.74
N ALA A 122 4.96 -8.76 -11.71
CA ALA A 122 3.93 -7.85 -11.22
C ALA A 122 4.53 -6.51 -10.75
N HIS A 123 5.64 -6.56 -10.03
CA HIS A 123 6.31 -5.37 -9.51
C HIS A 123 7.04 -4.56 -10.59
N ILE A 124 7.77 -5.23 -11.48
CA ILE A 124 8.42 -4.59 -12.63
C ILE A 124 7.36 -3.86 -13.46
N PHE A 125 6.23 -4.50 -13.71
CA PHE A 125 5.11 -3.87 -14.43
C PHE A 125 4.58 -2.63 -13.71
N GLY A 126 4.39 -2.68 -12.39
CA GLY A 126 3.98 -1.53 -11.59
C GLY A 126 4.97 -0.36 -11.65
N VAL A 127 6.27 -0.65 -11.55
CA VAL A 127 7.34 0.36 -11.65
C VAL A 127 7.42 0.94 -13.06
N LEU A 128 7.26 0.14 -14.11
CA LEU A 128 7.21 0.61 -15.49
C LEU A 128 6.02 1.57 -15.71
N ILE A 129 4.85 1.24 -15.17
CA ILE A 129 3.68 2.14 -15.22
C ILE A 129 3.96 3.42 -14.44
N MET A 130 4.56 3.33 -13.27
CA MET A 130 4.95 4.51 -12.48
C MET A 130 5.81 5.48 -13.31
N ALA A 131 6.80 4.95 -14.05
CA ALA A 131 7.71 5.74 -14.89
C ALA A 131 7.13 6.19 -16.25
N SER A 132 6.03 5.57 -16.70
CA SER A 132 5.43 5.77 -18.01
C SER A 132 4.82 7.15 -18.36
N PRO A 133 4.41 8.05 -17.42
CA PRO A 133 3.67 9.26 -17.78
C PRO A 133 4.36 10.13 -18.83
N ARG A 134 5.68 10.36 -18.68
CA ARG A 134 6.46 11.17 -19.65
C ARG A 134 6.40 10.55 -21.05
N PHE A 135 6.54 9.24 -21.13
CA PHE A 135 6.50 8.50 -22.39
C PHE A 135 5.12 8.61 -23.05
N PHE A 136 4.04 8.41 -22.29
CA PHE A 136 2.68 8.54 -22.84
C PHE A 136 2.38 9.96 -23.29
N THR A 137 2.77 10.98 -22.51
CA THR A 137 2.56 12.38 -22.90
C THR A 137 3.27 12.74 -24.19
N LEU A 138 4.50 12.24 -24.40
CA LEU A 138 5.27 12.49 -25.61
C LEU A 138 4.59 11.87 -26.84
N ILE A 139 4.20 10.60 -26.75
CA ILE A 139 3.49 9.90 -27.82
C ILE A 139 2.16 10.60 -28.12
N GLY A 140 1.38 10.93 -27.09
CA GLY A 140 0.09 11.59 -27.24
C GLY A 140 0.21 12.94 -27.94
N SER A 141 1.20 13.76 -27.55
CA SER A 141 1.41 15.07 -28.17
C SER A 141 1.97 14.97 -29.59
N GLN A 142 2.95 14.10 -29.82
CA GLN A 142 3.68 14.06 -31.09
C GLN A 142 2.93 13.27 -32.19
N MET A 143 2.31 12.15 -31.83
CA MET A 143 1.65 11.28 -32.82
C MET A 143 0.18 11.63 -33.02
N PHE A 144 -0.51 12.08 -31.97
CA PHE A 144 -1.98 12.22 -31.98
C PHE A 144 -2.47 13.64 -31.69
N ASN A 145 -1.57 14.61 -31.47
CA ASN A 145 -1.89 15.99 -31.11
C ASN A 145 -2.89 16.10 -29.93
N LEU A 146 -2.77 15.17 -28.97
CA LEU A 146 -3.63 15.11 -27.79
C LEU A 146 -3.13 16.05 -26.71
N ARG A 147 -4.07 16.59 -25.93
CA ARG A 147 -3.74 17.28 -24.67
C ARG A 147 -3.17 16.27 -23.67
N THR A 148 -2.29 16.73 -22.80
CA THR A 148 -1.61 15.90 -21.77
C THR A 148 -2.59 15.06 -20.95
N GLU A 149 -3.72 15.66 -20.56
CA GLU A 149 -4.77 14.98 -19.77
C GLU A 149 -5.46 13.84 -20.53
N ASP A 150 -5.70 14.02 -21.84
CA ASP A 150 -6.35 13.03 -22.69
C ASP A 150 -5.40 11.87 -22.99
N SER A 151 -4.15 12.21 -23.32
CA SER A 151 -3.09 11.23 -23.55
C SER A 151 -2.91 10.30 -22.35
N LEU A 152 -2.72 10.86 -21.14
CA LEU A 152 -2.53 10.06 -19.94
C LEU A 152 -3.75 9.21 -19.62
N TYR A 153 -4.94 9.79 -19.66
CA TYR A 153 -6.15 9.06 -19.30
C TYR A 153 -6.44 7.90 -20.26
N ILE A 154 -6.29 8.12 -21.57
CA ILE A 154 -6.48 7.07 -22.58
C ILE A 154 -5.45 5.95 -22.40
N SER A 155 -4.16 6.29 -22.18
CA SER A 155 -3.12 5.29 -21.97
C SER A 155 -3.38 4.43 -20.71
N PHE A 156 -3.73 5.05 -19.58
CA PHE A 156 -4.03 4.31 -18.34
C PHE A 156 -5.33 3.51 -18.44
N ALA A 157 -6.34 4.01 -19.15
CA ALA A 157 -7.55 3.26 -19.44
C ALA A 157 -7.26 2.02 -20.30
N LEU A 158 -6.43 2.16 -21.35
CA LEU A 158 -6.00 1.05 -22.19
C LEU A 158 -5.24 0.00 -21.39
N ILE A 159 -4.29 0.41 -20.55
CA ILE A 159 -3.54 -0.48 -19.66
C ILE A 159 -4.48 -1.23 -18.72
N THR A 160 -5.46 -0.54 -18.13
CA THR A 160 -6.46 -1.15 -17.25
C THR A 160 -7.31 -2.19 -18.00
N ILE A 161 -7.71 -1.89 -19.24
CA ILE A 161 -8.43 -2.87 -20.07
C ILE A 161 -7.53 -4.08 -20.35
N LEU A 162 -6.26 -3.88 -20.68
CA LEU A 162 -5.31 -4.97 -20.92
C LEU A 162 -5.07 -5.84 -19.68
N THR A 163 -4.94 -5.25 -18.48
CA THR A 163 -4.77 -6.02 -17.22
C THR A 163 -6.02 -6.81 -16.85
N LEU A 164 -7.21 -6.27 -17.11
CA LEU A 164 -8.48 -6.99 -16.92
C LEU A 164 -8.62 -8.15 -17.92
N LEU A 165 -8.31 -7.90 -19.20
CA LEU A 165 -8.40 -8.89 -20.27
C LEU A 165 -7.29 -9.94 -20.24
N TRP A 166 -6.16 -9.67 -19.56
CA TRP A 166 -5.05 -10.61 -19.35
C TRP A 166 -5.51 -12.00 -18.90
N ARG A 167 -6.63 -12.03 -18.18
CA ARG A 167 -7.28 -13.25 -17.71
C ARG A 167 -7.80 -14.17 -18.82
N PHE A 168 -8.22 -13.64 -19.96
CA PHE A 168 -8.82 -14.43 -21.03
C PHE A 168 -7.79 -15.00 -22.00
N TYR A 169 -6.67 -14.30 -22.21
CA TYR A 169 -5.70 -14.65 -23.27
C TYR A 169 -4.66 -15.72 -22.87
N LEU A 170 -4.23 -15.80 -21.61
CA LEU A 170 -3.11 -16.69 -21.19
C LEU A 170 -3.53 -17.89 -20.33
N ARG A 171 -4.19 -18.91 -20.89
CA ARG A 171 -4.57 -20.11 -20.11
C ARG A 171 -3.32 -20.89 -19.65
N ARG A 172 -2.77 -20.53 -18.49
CA ARG A 172 -1.63 -21.21 -17.86
C ARG A 172 -2.15 -22.16 -16.77
N SER A 173 -1.83 -23.45 -16.88
CA SER A 173 -1.98 -24.38 -15.76
C SER A 173 -0.84 -24.13 -14.78
N ILE A 174 -1.16 -23.70 -13.57
CA ILE A 174 -0.19 -23.50 -12.51
C ILE A 174 -0.55 -24.47 -11.39
N LYS A 175 0.47 -25.08 -10.76
CA LYS A 175 0.28 -25.97 -9.62
C LYS A 175 -0.40 -25.24 -8.47
N TYR A 176 -1.31 -25.92 -7.77
CA TYR A 176 -2.02 -25.37 -6.61
C TYR A 176 -1.05 -24.86 -5.53
N GLU A 177 0.02 -25.61 -5.29
CA GLU A 177 1.07 -25.28 -4.35
C GLU A 177 1.71 -23.93 -4.64
N ASN A 178 2.14 -23.72 -5.89
CA ASN A 178 2.77 -22.47 -6.31
C ASN A 178 1.82 -21.27 -6.17
N ILE A 179 0.56 -21.41 -6.59
CA ILE A 179 -0.44 -20.34 -6.45
C ILE A 179 -0.74 -20.04 -4.98
N SER A 180 -0.77 -21.07 -4.14
CA SER A 180 -0.99 -20.89 -2.70
C SER A 180 0.17 -20.11 -2.07
N LEU A 181 1.42 -20.37 -2.50
CA LEU A 181 2.58 -19.58 -2.08
C LEU A 181 2.54 -18.15 -2.59
N VAL A 182 2.19 -17.92 -3.85
CA VAL A 182 1.98 -16.56 -4.38
C VAL A 182 0.92 -15.82 -3.55
N CYS A 183 -0.16 -16.49 -3.14
CA CYS A 183 -1.17 -15.93 -2.27
C CYS A 183 -0.62 -15.57 -0.89
N VAL A 184 0.19 -16.43 -0.27
CA VAL A 184 0.84 -16.16 1.03
C VAL A 184 1.78 -14.95 0.92
N ILE A 185 2.62 -14.90 -0.12
CA ILE A 185 3.54 -13.78 -0.36
C ILE A 185 2.76 -12.48 -0.54
N ALA A 186 1.71 -12.48 -1.38
CA ALA A 186 0.88 -11.31 -1.63
C ALA A 186 0.14 -10.82 -0.37
N LEU A 187 -0.30 -11.74 0.52
CA LEU A 187 -0.92 -11.38 1.80
C LEU A 187 0.09 -10.73 2.75
N ILE A 188 1.30 -11.28 2.85
CA ILE A 188 2.38 -10.71 3.68
C ILE A 188 2.79 -9.33 3.14
N GLU A 189 2.96 -9.21 1.83
CA GLU A 189 3.29 -7.96 1.14
C GLU A 189 2.22 -6.89 1.36
N LEU A 190 0.93 -7.23 1.25
CA LEU A 190 -0.16 -6.31 1.58
C LEU A 190 -0.10 -5.85 3.03
N ALA A 191 0.07 -6.78 3.96
CA ALA A 191 0.10 -6.48 5.37
C ALA A 191 1.28 -5.53 5.71
N THR A 192 2.46 -5.79 5.17
CA THR A 192 3.64 -4.93 5.35
C THR A 192 3.48 -3.59 4.65
N ALA A 193 2.95 -3.57 3.41
CA ALA A 193 2.66 -2.34 2.69
C ALA A 193 1.67 -1.45 3.46
N LEU A 194 0.59 -2.01 4.02
CA LEU A 194 -0.37 -1.25 4.83
C LEU A 194 0.28 -0.67 6.09
N MET A 195 1.19 -1.40 6.75
CA MET A 195 1.95 -0.85 7.89
C MET A 195 2.87 0.30 7.46
N CYS A 196 3.60 0.15 6.35
CA CYS A 196 4.46 1.20 5.82
C CYS A 196 3.66 2.45 5.41
N VAL A 197 2.53 2.27 4.71
CA VAL A 197 1.65 3.38 4.35
C VAL A 197 1.06 4.03 5.59
N ALA A 198 0.77 3.27 6.66
CA ALA A 198 0.24 3.83 7.90
C ALA A 198 1.20 4.81 8.59
N MET A 199 2.49 4.49 8.56
CA MET A 199 3.53 5.37 9.11
C MET A 199 3.65 6.68 8.35
N HIS A 200 3.36 6.69 7.05
CA HIS A 200 3.44 7.88 6.21
C HIS A 200 2.12 8.66 6.14
N ASN A 201 1.00 7.94 5.96
CA ASN A 201 -0.34 8.47 5.86
C ASN A 201 -1.35 7.48 6.45
N PHE A 202 -1.64 7.67 7.74
CA PHE A 202 -2.55 6.80 8.49
C PHE A 202 -3.95 6.74 7.86
N SER A 203 -4.53 7.88 7.46
CA SER A 203 -5.88 7.94 6.89
C SER A 203 -5.98 7.11 5.60
N LEU A 204 -4.98 7.23 4.71
CA LEU A 204 -4.92 6.44 3.48
C LEU A 204 -4.78 4.95 3.78
N ALA A 205 -3.93 4.58 4.74
CA ALA A 205 -3.74 3.18 5.13
C ALA A 205 -5.01 2.58 5.74
N LEU A 206 -5.68 3.31 6.63
CA LEU A 206 -6.92 2.85 7.28
C LEU A 206 -8.04 2.65 6.25
N VAL A 207 -8.29 3.64 5.39
CA VAL A 207 -9.30 3.52 4.33
C VAL A 207 -8.96 2.37 3.38
N THR A 208 -7.68 2.25 2.98
CA THR A 208 -7.25 1.15 2.13
C THR A 208 -7.44 -0.20 2.82
N ALA A 209 -7.11 -0.32 4.11
CA ALA A 209 -7.25 -1.57 4.86
C ALA A 209 -8.72 -1.98 5.01
N VAL A 210 -9.59 -1.05 5.41
CA VAL A 210 -11.04 -1.29 5.56
C VAL A 210 -11.69 -1.74 4.25
N VAL A 211 -11.20 -1.25 3.12
CA VAL A 211 -11.76 -1.59 1.79
C VAL A 211 -11.14 -2.87 1.21
N TYR A 212 -9.81 -3.02 1.25
CA TYR A 212 -9.12 -4.15 0.61
C TYR A 212 -9.17 -5.43 1.45
N VAL A 213 -8.97 -5.34 2.77
CA VAL A 213 -8.79 -6.52 3.62
C VAL A 213 -10.02 -7.44 3.61
N PRO A 214 -11.27 -6.97 3.76
CA PRO A 214 -12.43 -7.85 3.71
C PRO A 214 -12.53 -8.63 2.40
N VAL A 215 -12.26 -8.00 1.25
CA VAL A 215 -12.31 -8.66 -0.05
C VAL A 215 -11.19 -9.70 -0.17
N ILE A 216 -9.97 -9.36 0.23
CA ILE A 216 -8.81 -10.25 0.17
C ILE A 216 -8.95 -11.44 1.09
N LEU A 217 -9.54 -11.28 2.27
CA LEU A 217 -9.83 -12.39 3.18
C LEU A 217 -10.78 -13.42 2.57
N LEU A 218 -11.61 -13.04 1.60
CA LEU A 218 -12.49 -13.96 0.87
C LEU A 218 -11.80 -14.67 -0.32
N ILE A 219 -10.64 -14.19 -0.77
CA ILE A 219 -9.90 -14.79 -1.90
C ILE A 219 -9.10 -16.01 -1.42
N THR A 220 -9.49 -17.21 -1.80
CA THR A 220 -8.76 -18.44 -1.45
C THR A 220 -8.16 -19.11 -2.69
N PRO A 221 -6.93 -19.66 -2.62
CA PRO A 221 -6.39 -20.48 -3.68
C PRO A 221 -7.27 -21.73 -3.88
N HIS A 222 -7.44 -22.14 -5.12
CA HIS A 222 -8.49 -23.07 -5.54
C HIS A 222 -8.28 -24.50 -5.01
N HIS A 223 -9.15 -24.98 -4.12
CA HIS A 223 -9.21 -26.38 -3.72
C HIS A 223 -10.66 -26.87 -3.79
N GLU A 224 -11.03 -27.47 -4.92
CA GLU A 224 -12.23 -28.30 -5.24
C GLU A 224 -13.65 -27.74 -4.96
N SER A 225 -13.86 -26.85 -3.99
CA SER A 225 -15.17 -26.28 -3.67
C SER A 225 -15.30 -24.88 -4.26
N ALA A 226 -16.03 -24.78 -5.37
CA ALA A 226 -16.39 -23.50 -5.95
C ALA A 226 -17.33 -22.73 -5.01
N SER A 227 -16.80 -21.73 -4.29
CA SER A 227 -17.63 -20.80 -3.52
C SER A 227 -18.69 -20.17 -4.43
N ARG A 228 -19.97 -20.27 -4.02
CA ARG A 228 -21.13 -19.69 -4.72
C ARG A 228 -21.00 -18.18 -4.97
N PHE A 229 -20.12 -17.50 -4.23
CA PHE A 229 -19.91 -16.06 -4.29
C PHE A 229 -18.77 -15.61 -5.20
N ARG A 230 -18.14 -16.50 -5.99
CA ARG A 230 -16.97 -16.13 -6.80
C ARG A 230 -17.23 -15.02 -7.83
N CYS A 231 -18.39 -14.99 -8.47
CA CYS A 231 -18.71 -13.91 -9.41
C CYS A 231 -18.71 -12.54 -8.70
N SER A 232 -19.32 -12.47 -7.51
CA SER A 232 -19.30 -11.25 -6.68
C SER A 232 -17.89 -10.86 -6.23
N GLN A 233 -17.01 -11.84 -5.94
CA GLN A 233 -15.61 -11.58 -5.60
C GLN A 233 -14.84 -10.98 -6.78
N TYR A 234 -15.06 -11.47 -8.01
CA TYR A 234 -14.43 -10.90 -9.20
C TYR A 234 -14.88 -9.46 -9.44
N ILE A 235 -16.18 -9.19 -9.33
CA ILE A 235 -16.72 -7.83 -9.47
C ILE A 235 -16.11 -6.92 -8.41
N ALA A 236 -16.10 -7.33 -7.15
CA ALA A 236 -15.49 -6.58 -6.06
C ALA A 236 -14.00 -6.32 -6.33
N TRP A 237 -13.24 -7.31 -6.81
CA TRP A 237 -11.82 -7.13 -7.10
C TRP A 237 -11.59 -6.17 -8.28
N ILE A 238 -12.40 -6.24 -9.34
CA ILE A 238 -12.32 -5.29 -10.47
C ILE A 238 -12.56 -3.85 -9.99
N MET A 239 -13.55 -3.64 -9.11
CA MET A 239 -13.80 -2.31 -8.52
C MET A 239 -12.62 -1.79 -7.68
N LEU A 240 -11.79 -2.69 -7.14
CA LEU A 240 -10.56 -2.37 -6.40
C LEU A 240 -9.31 -2.23 -7.27
N HIS A 241 -9.41 -2.30 -8.60
CA HIS A 241 -8.29 -1.93 -9.45
C HIS A 241 -7.92 -0.45 -9.20
N PRO A 242 -6.64 -0.07 -9.01
CA PRO A 242 -6.27 1.29 -8.59
C PRO A 242 -6.86 2.40 -9.46
N PHE A 243 -6.87 2.21 -10.78
CA PHE A 243 -7.48 3.15 -11.73
C PHE A 243 -9.02 3.18 -11.69
N VAL A 244 -9.66 2.04 -11.45
CA VAL A 244 -11.13 1.95 -11.39
C VAL A 244 -11.63 2.52 -10.07
N SER A 245 -10.95 2.19 -8.96
CA SER A 245 -11.27 2.70 -7.63
C SER A 245 -11.12 4.23 -7.56
N SER A 246 -10.08 4.81 -8.15
CA SER A 246 -9.97 6.27 -8.24
C SER A 246 -11.13 6.86 -9.06
N ALA A 247 -11.49 6.23 -10.19
CA ALA A 247 -12.62 6.66 -11.01
C ALA A 247 -13.95 6.66 -10.25
N ILE A 248 -14.20 5.62 -9.45
CA ILE A 248 -15.39 5.49 -8.60
C ILE A 248 -15.40 6.56 -7.52
N VAL A 249 -14.27 6.80 -6.84
CA VAL A 249 -14.17 7.82 -5.78
C VAL A 249 -14.43 9.22 -6.33
N VAL A 250 -13.81 9.59 -7.46
CA VAL A 250 -14.03 10.91 -8.07
C VAL A 250 -15.47 11.05 -8.58
N MET A 251 -16.06 9.99 -9.13
CA MET A 251 -17.47 10.01 -9.55
C MET A 251 -18.41 10.20 -8.36
N GLY A 252 -18.19 9.49 -7.24
CA GLY A 252 -18.94 9.68 -6.01
C GLY A 252 -18.80 11.08 -5.43
N TYR A 253 -17.58 11.62 -5.41
CA TYR A 253 -17.33 13.01 -5.00
C TYR A 253 -18.04 14.01 -5.90
N THR A 254 -18.06 13.78 -7.21
CA THR A 254 -18.76 14.63 -8.17
C THR A 254 -20.27 14.59 -7.94
N TYR A 255 -20.85 13.42 -7.68
CA TYR A 255 -22.27 13.27 -7.36
C TYR A 255 -22.67 14.04 -6.10
N LEU A 256 -21.87 13.94 -5.03
CA LEU A 256 -22.14 14.63 -3.77
C LEU A 256 -22.10 16.16 -3.91
N ASN A 257 -21.23 16.69 -4.78
CA ASN A 257 -21.10 18.14 -4.97
C ASN A 257 -22.09 18.72 -6.00
N PHE A 258 -22.63 17.89 -6.91
CA PHE A 258 -23.56 18.32 -7.96
C PHE A 258 -24.85 17.47 -7.98
N PRO A 259 -25.63 17.43 -6.88
CA PRO A 259 -26.79 16.55 -6.76
C PRO A 259 -27.95 16.92 -7.69
N ALA A 260 -28.01 18.17 -8.18
CA ALA A 260 -29.07 18.67 -9.05
C ALA A 260 -28.78 18.45 -10.55
N ASP A 261 -27.56 18.06 -10.93
CA ASP A 261 -27.19 17.84 -12.33
C ASP A 261 -27.84 16.55 -12.87
N PRO A 262 -28.36 16.54 -14.11
CA PRO A 262 -28.87 15.30 -14.71
C PRO A 262 -27.74 14.27 -14.94
N VAL A 263 -28.11 12.99 -15.01
CA VAL A 263 -27.13 11.88 -15.11
C VAL A 263 -26.10 12.05 -16.25
N PRO A 264 -26.47 12.45 -17.48
CA PRO A 264 -25.49 12.61 -18.56
C PRO A 264 -24.45 13.71 -18.29
N SER A 265 -24.87 14.84 -17.72
CA SER A 265 -23.93 15.92 -17.38
C SER A 265 -23.04 15.53 -16.21
N LEU A 266 -23.57 14.76 -15.25
CA LEU A 266 -22.81 14.22 -14.14
C LEU A 266 -21.72 13.25 -14.62
N LEU A 267 -22.04 12.34 -15.56
CA LEU A 267 -21.07 11.41 -16.14
C LEU A 267 -19.97 12.16 -16.91
N PHE A 268 -20.36 13.15 -17.72
CA PHE A 268 -19.38 13.96 -18.46
C PHE A 268 -18.49 14.79 -17.53
N ARG A 269 -19.05 15.34 -16.45
CA ARG A 269 -18.30 16.05 -15.41
C ARG A 269 -17.35 15.12 -14.68
N SER A 270 -17.82 13.93 -14.28
CA SER A 270 -17.01 12.90 -13.61
C SER A 270 -15.86 12.42 -14.50
N TYR A 271 -16.10 12.25 -15.80
CA TYR A 271 -15.06 11.92 -16.78
C TYR A 271 -13.98 13.01 -16.84
N ARG A 272 -14.37 14.28 -16.96
CA ARG A 272 -13.40 15.40 -16.96
C ARG A 272 -12.64 15.51 -15.64
N ALA A 273 -13.33 15.37 -14.52
CA ALA A 273 -12.72 15.39 -13.19
C ALA A 273 -11.71 14.24 -13.02
N ASN A 274 -12.02 13.05 -13.53
CA ASN A 274 -11.12 11.90 -13.48
C ASN A 274 -9.82 12.10 -14.27
N LYS A 275 -9.91 12.68 -15.48
CA LYS A 275 -8.72 13.05 -16.26
C LYS A 275 -7.82 14.00 -15.47
N GLN A 276 -8.42 15.04 -14.88
CA GLN A 276 -7.68 16.04 -14.11
C GLN A 276 -7.10 15.46 -12.82
N ALA A 277 -7.86 14.64 -12.09
CA ALA A 277 -7.40 13.99 -10.86
C ALA A 277 -6.19 13.09 -11.12
N LEU A 278 -6.17 12.34 -12.23
CA LEU A 278 -5.02 11.54 -12.63
C LEU A 278 -3.79 12.43 -12.89
N VAL A 279 -3.96 13.51 -13.66
CA VAL A 279 -2.86 14.45 -13.96
C VAL A 279 -2.33 15.08 -12.68
N PHE A 280 -3.19 15.58 -11.80
CA PHE A 280 -2.77 16.17 -10.53
C PHE A 280 -2.06 15.18 -9.64
N SER A 281 -2.54 13.94 -9.55
CA SER A 281 -1.85 12.89 -8.80
C SER A 281 -0.43 12.63 -9.32
N ILE A 282 -0.22 12.65 -10.64
CA ILE A 282 1.10 12.46 -11.26
C ILE A 282 1.98 13.69 -11.02
N VAL A 283 1.45 14.88 -11.26
CA VAL A 283 2.16 16.16 -11.07
C VAL A 283 2.59 16.33 -9.63
N ASP A 284 1.71 16.04 -8.67
CA ASP A 284 2.00 16.12 -7.24
C ASP A 284 3.12 15.16 -6.84
N SER A 285 3.13 13.96 -7.43
CA SER A 285 4.20 13.00 -7.21
C SER A 285 5.52 13.45 -7.81
N MET A 286 5.51 14.05 -8.99
CA MET A 286 6.74 14.44 -9.70
C MET A 286 7.34 15.75 -9.20
N ILE A 287 6.50 16.71 -8.78
CA ILE A 287 6.92 18.05 -8.37
C ILE A 287 7.06 18.15 -6.86
N TYR A 288 6.04 17.71 -6.12
CA TYR A 288 6.00 17.85 -4.66
C TYR A 288 6.45 16.60 -3.92
N GLY A 289 6.80 15.54 -4.64
CA GLY A 289 7.20 14.27 -4.04
C GLY A 289 6.07 13.58 -3.28
N ASN A 290 4.80 13.82 -3.65
CA ASN A 290 3.66 13.13 -3.05
C ASN A 290 3.68 11.63 -3.42
N TRP A 291 3.59 10.75 -2.41
CA TRP A 291 3.76 9.31 -2.60
C TRP A 291 2.51 8.60 -3.14
N PHE A 292 1.34 9.27 -3.19
CA PHE A 292 0.07 8.62 -3.52
C PHE A 292 0.08 7.91 -4.88
N TYR A 293 0.53 8.59 -5.93
CA TYR A 293 0.63 7.99 -7.28
C TYR A 293 1.60 6.80 -7.28
N ASN A 294 2.80 6.98 -6.72
CA ASN A 294 3.82 5.93 -6.66
C ASN A 294 3.32 4.68 -5.93
N ILE A 295 2.63 4.85 -4.79
CA ILE A 295 2.03 3.73 -4.04
C ILE A 295 0.92 3.07 -4.86
N ALA A 296 0.08 3.85 -5.56
CA ALA A 296 -1.00 3.32 -6.37
C ALA A 296 -0.46 2.45 -7.53
N THR A 297 0.61 2.87 -8.21
CA THR A 297 1.17 2.16 -9.37
C THR A 297 2.19 1.09 -9.01
N ALA A 298 3.09 1.34 -8.06
CA ALA A 298 4.21 0.44 -7.75
C ALA A 298 3.91 -0.55 -6.60
N VAL A 299 2.81 -0.37 -5.87
CA VAL A 299 2.43 -1.28 -4.76
C VAL A 299 1.01 -1.81 -4.97
N LYS A 300 -0.01 -0.93 -5.04
CA LYS A 300 -1.40 -1.39 -5.16
C LYS A 300 -1.69 -2.16 -6.45
N LEU A 301 -1.15 -1.73 -7.58
CA LEU A 301 -1.37 -2.40 -8.86
C LEU A 301 -0.68 -3.79 -8.94
N PRO A 302 0.60 -3.95 -8.56
CA PRO A 302 1.23 -5.27 -8.44
C PRO A 302 0.45 -6.22 -7.52
N MET A 303 0.07 -5.77 -6.33
CA MET A 303 -0.77 -6.57 -5.42
C MET A 303 -2.11 -6.95 -6.07
N TRP A 304 -2.73 -6.01 -6.79
CA TRP A 304 -3.95 -6.28 -7.54
C TRP A 304 -3.78 -7.42 -8.55
N LEU A 305 -2.67 -7.40 -9.30
CA LEU A 305 -2.32 -8.43 -10.28
C LEU A 305 -2.02 -9.79 -9.63
N LEU A 306 -1.31 -9.82 -8.50
CA LEU A 306 -1.01 -11.08 -7.81
C LEU A 306 -2.29 -11.78 -7.34
N PHE A 307 -3.19 -11.05 -6.68
CA PHE A 307 -4.48 -11.63 -6.27
C PHE A 307 -5.37 -11.94 -7.48
N TRP A 308 -5.29 -11.17 -8.57
CA TRP A 308 -5.99 -11.49 -9.81
C TRP A 308 -5.53 -12.84 -10.40
N ASN A 309 -4.23 -13.15 -10.32
CA ASN A 309 -3.69 -14.45 -10.70
C ASN A 309 -4.07 -15.57 -9.71
N VAL A 310 -4.09 -15.29 -8.40
CA VAL A 310 -4.54 -16.27 -7.40
C VAL A 310 -6.00 -16.67 -7.64
N MET A 311 -6.88 -15.68 -7.88
CA MET A 311 -8.27 -15.90 -8.27
C MET A 311 -8.40 -16.61 -9.62
N ARG A 312 -7.31 -16.74 -10.40
CA ARG A 312 -7.30 -17.40 -11.71
C ARG A 312 -7.12 -18.90 -11.72
N SER A 313 -6.56 -19.46 -10.67
CA SER A 313 -6.42 -20.91 -10.55
C SER A 313 -7.75 -21.66 -10.81
N SER A 314 -7.83 -22.27 -11.99
CA SER A 314 -8.82 -23.28 -12.36
C SER A 314 -8.07 -24.59 -12.31
N ILE A 315 -8.65 -25.60 -11.65
CA ILE A 315 -8.21 -27.00 -11.83
C ILE A 315 -8.07 -27.24 -13.33
N ALA A 316 -6.90 -27.70 -13.74
CA ALA A 316 -6.77 -28.39 -15.01
C ALA A 316 -7.67 -29.62 -14.88
N ILE A 317 -8.88 -29.55 -15.43
CA ILE A 317 -9.70 -30.75 -15.59
C ILE A 317 -8.88 -31.65 -16.51
N PRO A 318 -8.46 -32.85 -16.06
CA PRO A 318 -7.78 -33.78 -16.95
C PRO A 318 -8.72 -34.00 -18.14
N SER A 319 -8.23 -33.76 -19.34
CA SER A 319 -8.97 -34.15 -20.55
C SER A 319 -9.26 -35.65 -20.43
N ARG A 320 -10.56 -35.99 -20.38
CA ARG A 320 -11.02 -37.38 -20.45
C ARG A 320 -10.60 -38.03 -21.75
#